data_AF-A0A2P0QMN4-F1
#
_entry.id   AF-A0A2P0QMN4-F1
#
_cell.length_a   1.000
_cell.length_b   1.000
_cell.length_c   1.000
_cell.angle_alpha   90.00
_cell.angle_beta   90.00
_cell.angle_gamma   90.00
#
_symmetry.space_group_name_H-M   'P 1'
#
loop_
_entity.id
_entity.type
_entity.pdbx_description
1 polymer ?
#
loop_
_entity_poly.entity_id
_entity_poly.type
_entity_poly.pdbx_seq_one_letter_code
_entity_poly.pdbx_strand_id
1 'polypeptide(L)'
;SITDYIYNFFFTGEYTTRAKINKLCVGESLVGEGNEIAHIDLIIGPRGSVAEYAFANALTNNTHGFSTLLAVIAPNLMVKPATILFNKVTIKGSKQAIQMFGPAQRGVAMAVADCVEDGTIPVDEADDLFISVGVFI
;
A
#
# COMPACT_ATOMS: atom_id res chain seq x y z
N SER A 1 14.84 38.49 -11.16
CA SER A 1 15.61 38.70 -12.40
C SER A 1 15.07 37.78 -13.49
N ILE A 2 15.39 38.00 -14.77
CA ILE A 2 14.98 37.07 -15.85
C ILE A 2 15.56 35.66 -15.62
N THR A 3 16.70 35.58 -14.94
CA THR A 3 17.35 34.35 -14.50
C THR A 3 16.51 33.59 -13.48
N ASP A 4 15.83 34.27 -12.55
CA ASP A 4 14.92 33.64 -11.58
C ASP A 4 13.65 33.09 -12.26
N TYR A 5 13.15 33.78 -13.30
CA TYR A 5 12.03 33.31 -14.10
C TYR A 5 12.38 32.09 -14.95
N ILE A 6 13.57 32.08 -15.54
CA ILE A 6 14.09 30.93 -16.30
C ILE A 6 14.36 29.76 -15.35
N TYR A 7 14.94 30.02 -14.18
CA TYR A 7 15.14 28.99 -13.15
C TYR A 7 13.80 28.41 -12.70
N ASN A 8 12.78 29.24 -12.49
CA ASN A 8 11.45 28.76 -12.13
C ASN A 8 10.76 28.00 -13.28
N PHE A 9 10.89 28.48 -14.52
CA PHE A 9 10.33 27.83 -15.69
C PHE A 9 10.94 26.44 -15.97
N PHE A 10 12.23 26.25 -15.67
CA PHE A 10 12.92 24.96 -15.86
C PHE A 10 12.99 24.07 -14.61
N PHE A 11 12.91 24.64 -13.40
CA PHE A 11 13.17 23.92 -12.14
C PHE A 11 12.10 24.09 -11.06
N THR A 12 11.09 24.94 -11.25
CA THR A 12 9.90 25.00 -10.37
C THR A 12 8.63 24.86 -11.19
N GLY A 13 8.43 23.66 -11.71
CA GLY A 13 7.08 23.14 -11.87
C GLY A 13 6.41 23.14 -10.49
N GLU A 14 5.50 24.08 -10.32
CA GLU A 14 4.54 24.22 -9.22
C GLU A 14 5.09 24.72 -7.87
N TYR A 15 4.30 25.61 -7.26
CA TYR A 15 4.29 25.81 -5.81
C TYR A 15 4.22 24.43 -5.16
N THR A 16 5.34 23.93 -4.63
CA THR A 16 5.41 22.65 -3.97
C THR A 16 4.64 22.77 -2.66
N THR A 17 3.33 22.51 -2.70
CA THR A 17 2.66 21.90 -1.57
C THR A 17 3.45 20.63 -1.29
N ARG A 18 4.27 20.69 -0.24
CA ARG A 18 5.09 19.56 0.21
C ARG A 18 4.20 18.31 0.22
N ALA A 19 4.61 17.24 -0.47
CA ALA A 19 3.87 15.98 -0.50
C ALA A 19 3.39 15.62 0.92
N LYS A 20 2.10 15.31 1.03
CA LYS A 20 1.41 14.95 2.28
C LYS A 20 2.10 13.74 2.91
N ILE A 21 2.43 12.73 2.11
CA ILE A 21 3.09 11.50 2.56
C ILE A 21 4.56 11.53 2.10
N ASN A 22 5.37 12.30 2.81
CA ASN A 22 6.80 12.54 2.48
C ASN A 22 7.81 11.68 3.27
N LYS A 23 7.34 10.72 4.05
CA LYS A 23 8.17 9.81 4.84
C LYS A 23 7.43 8.51 5.10
N LEU A 24 8.14 7.50 5.62
CA LEU A 24 7.49 6.29 6.11
C LEU A 24 6.54 6.64 7.27
N CYS A 25 5.33 6.12 7.17
CA CYS A 25 4.31 6.12 8.20
C CYS A 25 3.94 4.67 8.55
N VAL A 26 3.51 4.47 9.79
CA VAL A 26 3.04 3.19 10.32
C VAL A 26 1.62 3.38 10.81
N GLY A 27 0.75 2.42 10.51
CA GLY A 27 -0.62 2.38 11.00
C GLY A 27 -0.98 0.97 11.46
N GLU A 28 -1.93 0.89 12.39
CA GLU A 28 -2.48 -0.36 12.89
C GLU A 28 -3.97 -0.17 13.14
N SER A 29 -4.75 -1.23 12.95
CA SER A 29 -6.14 -1.27 13.37
C SER A 29 -6.64 -2.71 13.55
N LEU A 30 -7.52 -2.87 14.54
CA LEU A 30 -8.27 -4.08 14.81
C LEU A 30 -9.77 -3.77 14.72
N VAL A 31 -10.46 -4.49 13.85
CA VAL A 31 -11.90 -4.29 13.56
C VAL A 31 -12.60 -5.64 13.45
N GLY A 32 -13.82 -5.71 14.00
CA GLY A 32 -14.65 -6.91 13.97
C GLY A 32 -14.63 -7.67 15.29
N GLU A 33 -15.32 -8.81 15.31
CA GLU A 33 -15.51 -9.66 16.48
C GLU A 33 -15.50 -11.14 16.05
N GLY A 34 -15.36 -12.06 17.01
CA GLY A 34 -15.41 -13.50 16.74
C GLY A 34 -14.18 -14.02 15.99
N ASN A 35 -14.39 -14.98 15.08
CA ASN A 35 -13.29 -15.62 14.33
C ASN A 35 -12.89 -14.82 13.08
N GLU A 36 -13.65 -13.78 12.75
CA GLU A 36 -13.49 -12.93 11.58
C GLU A 36 -12.90 -11.57 11.94
N ILE A 37 -12.36 -11.44 13.16
CA ILE A 37 -11.64 -10.25 13.60
C ILE A 37 -10.43 -9.98 12.68
N ALA A 38 -10.41 -8.81 12.07
CA ALA A 38 -9.34 -8.38 11.19
C ALA A 38 -8.35 -7.52 11.98
N HIS A 39 -7.07 -7.90 11.94
CA HIS A 39 -6.00 -7.10 12.52
C HIS A 39 -4.95 -6.78 11.46
N ILE A 40 -4.82 -5.49 11.15
CA ILE A 40 -3.95 -4.95 10.09
C ILE A 40 -2.75 -4.25 10.72
N ASP A 41 -1.55 -4.64 10.30
CA ASP A 41 -0.33 -3.84 10.50
C ASP A 41 0.06 -3.28 9.14
N LEU A 42 0.24 -1.97 9.01
CA LEU A 42 0.45 -1.31 7.73
C LEU A 42 1.65 -0.37 7.79
N ILE A 43 2.43 -0.37 6.70
CA ILE A 43 3.35 0.71 6.38
C ILE A 43 2.96 1.36 5.06
N ILE A 44 3.16 2.67 4.98
CA ILE A 44 3.06 3.45 3.74
C ILE A 44 4.25 4.41 3.66
N GLY A 45 4.80 4.62 2.48
CA GLY A 45 5.82 5.64 2.29
C GLY A 45 6.11 5.94 0.83
N PRO A 46 6.83 7.04 0.55
CA PRO A 46 7.12 7.48 -0.80
C PRO A 46 8.23 6.67 -1.46
N ARG A 47 8.32 6.80 -2.78
CA ARG A 47 9.47 6.39 -3.59
C ARG A 47 10.78 6.90 -2.99
N GLY A 48 11.81 6.08 -3.07
CA GLY A 48 13.13 6.31 -2.47
C GLY A 48 13.18 6.07 -0.96
N SER A 49 12.06 5.76 -0.30
CA SER A 49 12.05 5.48 1.14
C SER A 49 12.29 4.00 1.46
N VAL A 50 12.54 3.72 2.73
CA VAL A 50 12.63 2.34 3.24
C VAL A 50 11.31 1.55 3.08
N ALA A 51 10.17 2.23 2.86
CA ALA A 51 8.90 1.56 2.55
C ALA A 51 8.92 0.90 1.16
N GLU A 52 9.44 1.59 0.14
CA GLU A 52 9.65 1.03 -1.20
C GLU A 52 10.63 -0.15 -1.15
N TYR A 53 11.71 -0.03 -0.39
CA TYR A 53 12.68 -1.12 -0.20
C TYR A 53 12.04 -2.35 0.47
N ALA A 54 11.29 -2.16 1.55
CA ALA A 54 10.58 -3.24 2.23
C ALA A 54 9.54 -3.91 1.32
N PHE A 55 8.79 -3.11 0.55
CA PHE A 55 7.84 -3.57 -0.45
C PHE A 55 8.50 -4.50 -1.48
N ALA A 56 9.60 -4.06 -2.09
CA ALA A 56 10.29 -4.82 -3.13
C ALA A 56 10.87 -6.14 -2.61
N ASN A 57 11.47 -6.12 -1.42
CA ASN A 57 12.00 -7.33 -0.81
C ASN A 57 10.90 -8.31 -0.41
N ALA A 58 9.82 -7.84 0.21
CA ALA A 58 8.72 -8.70 0.64
C ALA A 58 8.03 -9.38 -0.54
N LEU A 59 7.84 -8.66 -1.66
CA LEU A 59 7.22 -9.21 -2.87
C LEU A 59 8.03 -10.34 -3.50
N THR A 60 9.37 -10.29 -3.36
CA THR A 60 10.29 -11.25 -4.00
C THR A 60 10.73 -12.39 -3.07
N ASN A 61 10.35 -12.35 -1.78
CA ASN A 61 10.85 -13.28 -0.77
C ASN A 61 9.74 -14.12 -0.11
N ASN A 62 9.11 -14.98 -0.90
CA ASN A 62 8.08 -15.90 -0.43
C ASN A 62 8.68 -17.13 0.27
N THR A 63 8.03 -17.62 1.33
CA THR A 63 8.47 -18.82 2.07
C THR A 63 7.30 -19.77 2.33
N HIS A 64 7.59 -20.98 2.82
CA HIS A 64 6.55 -21.97 3.06
C HIS A 64 5.52 -21.46 4.07
N GLY A 65 4.26 -21.36 3.64
CA GLY A 65 3.14 -20.88 4.46
C GLY A 65 3.06 -19.37 4.63
N PHE A 66 3.96 -18.59 4.01
CA PHE A 66 3.96 -17.13 4.03
C PHE A 66 4.18 -16.58 2.62
N SER A 67 3.15 -15.95 2.07
CA SER A 67 3.16 -15.43 0.72
C SER A 67 2.72 -13.97 0.67
N THR A 68 3.43 -13.21 -0.15
CA THR A 68 3.20 -11.81 -0.43
C THR A 68 2.73 -11.68 -1.87
N LEU A 69 1.59 -11.02 -2.09
CA LEU A 69 1.07 -10.72 -3.43
C LEU A 69 0.83 -9.21 -3.57
N LEU A 70 0.67 -8.76 -4.82
CA LEU A 70 0.10 -7.45 -5.10
C LEU A 70 -1.40 -7.47 -4.79
N ALA A 71 -1.89 -6.47 -4.08
CA ALA A 71 -3.31 -6.29 -3.85
C ALA A 71 -4.00 -5.86 -5.16
N VAL A 72 -4.98 -6.65 -5.60
CA VAL A 72 -5.75 -6.38 -6.80
C VAL A 72 -7.23 -6.22 -6.47
N ILE A 73 -7.88 -5.22 -7.07
CA ILE A 73 -9.34 -5.04 -6.98
C ILE A 73 -10.02 -6.20 -7.71
N ALA A 74 -9.49 -6.53 -8.89
CA ALA A 74 -9.92 -7.65 -9.73
C ALA A 74 -8.70 -8.21 -10.49
N PRO A 75 -8.77 -9.42 -11.08
CA PRO A 75 -7.70 -9.93 -11.92
C PRO A 75 -7.29 -8.91 -13.00
N ASN A 76 -5.98 -8.66 -13.11
CA ASN A 76 -5.38 -7.65 -14.01
C ASN A 76 -5.73 -6.18 -13.70
N LEU A 77 -6.28 -5.89 -12.51
CA LEU A 77 -6.57 -4.54 -12.02
C LEU A 77 -6.00 -4.35 -10.62
N MET A 78 -4.71 -3.98 -10.55
CA MET A 78 -4.04 -3.65 -9.29
C MET A 78 -4.58 -2.35 -8.70
N VAL A 79 -4.61 -2.24 -7.37
CA VAL A 79 -4.91 -0.96 -6.73
C VAL A 79 -3.73 -0.01 -6.83
N LYS A 80 -4.01 1.29 -6.81
CA LYS A 80 -3.05 2.36 -6.60
C LYS A 80 -3.38 3.12 -5.30
N PRO A 81 -2.39 3.46 -4.44
CA PRO A 81 -0.96 3.19 -4.59
C PRO A 81 -0.56 1.71 -4.62
N ALA A 82 0.65 1.44 -5.12
CA ALA A 82 1.15 0.08 -5.23
C ALA A 82 1.16 -0.58 -3.84
N THR A 83 0.33 -1.62 -3.69
CA THR A 83 0.07 -2.25 -2.40
C THR A 83 0.41 -3.72 -2.45
N ILE A 84 1.18 -4.20 -1.48
CA ILE A 84 1.34 -5.64 -1.20
C ILE A 84 0.55 -6.02 0.03
N LEU A 85 0.11 -7.27 0.08
CA LEU A 85 -0.41 -7.89 1.28
C LEU A 85 0.31 -9.20 1.59
N PHE A 86 0.54 -9.47 2.86
CA PHE A 86 1.21 -10.66 3.37
C PHE A 86 0.52 -11.19 4.62
N ASN A 87 0.55 -12.52 4.81
CA ASN A 87 -0.12 -13.17 5.93
C ASN A 87 0.74 -13.19 7.20
N LYS A 88 0.12 -12.90 8.35
CA LYS A 88 0.75 -13.03 9.68
C LYS A 88 0.62 -14.45 10.24
N VAL A 89 -0.43 -15.16 9.85
CA VAL A 89 -0.70 -16.54 10.28
C VAL A 89 -0.28 -17.50 9.19
N THR A 90 0.43 -18.57 9.55
CA THR A 90 0.88 -19.59 8.59
C THR A 90 -0.29 -20.21 7.82
N ILE A 91 -0.26 -20.09 6.50
CA ILE A 91 -1.23 -20.73 5.60
C ILE A 91 -0.87 -22.22 5.47
N LYS A 92 -1.77 -23.11 5.89
CA LYS A 92 -1.58 -24.57 5.90
C LYS A 92 -2.33 -25.28 4.78
N GLY A 93 -3.19 -24.59 4.04
CA GLY A 93 -3.98 -25.19 2.97
C GLY A 93 -4.80 -24.21 2.15
N SER A 94 -5.45 -24.73 1.11
CA SER A 94 -6.19 -23.94 0.11
C SER A 94 -7.29 -23.07 0.71
N LYS A 95 -8.01 -23.55 1.74
CA LYS A 95 -9.08 -22.77 2.38
C LYS A 95 -8.57 -21.44 2.95
N GLN A 96 -7.44 -21.47 3.65
CA GLN A 96 -6.82 -20.25 4.20
C GLN A 96 -6.25 -19.36 3.09
N ALA A 97 -5.67 -19.95 2.05
CA ALA A 97 -5.21 -19.19 0.88
C ALA A 97 -6.37 -18.46 0.18
N ILE A 98 -7.53 -19.10 0.05
CA ILE A 98 -8.74 -18.50 -0.53
C ILE A 98 -9.25 -17.36 0.36
N GLN A 99 -9.25 -17.51 1.69
CA GLN A 99 -9.64 -16.43 2.60
C GLN A 99 -8.71 -15.21 2.47
N MET A 100 -7.40 -15.45 2.44
CA MET A 100 -6.39 -14.40 2.33
C MET A 100 -6.42 -13.70 0.97
N PHE A 101 -6.40 -14.46 -0.13
CA PHE A 101 -6.28 -13.91 -1.49
C PHE A 101 -7.63 -13.76 -2.22
N GLY A 102 -8.74 -13.97 -1.52
CA GLY A 102 -10.10 -13.69 -1.98
C GLY A 102 -10.69 -12.48 -1.26
N PRO A 103 -11.50 -12.68 -0.21
CA PRO A 103 -12.19 -11.60 0.48
C PRO A 103 -11.23 -10.61 1.15
N ALA A 104 -10.13 -11.07 1.77
CA ALA A 104 -9.21 -10.16 2.45
C ALA A 104 -8.42 -9.29 1.46
N GLN A 105 -7.91 -9.89 0.38
CA GLN A 105 -7.30 -9.14 -0.72
C GLN A 105 -8.25 -8.08 -1.31
N ARG A 106 -9.50 -8.46 -1.57
CA ARG A 106 -10.50 -7.51 -2.07
C ARG A 106 -10.74 -6.39 -1.06
N GLY A 107 -10.87 -6.71 0.23
CA GLY A 107 -11.04 -5.72 1.30
C GLY A 107 -9.89 -4.73 1.37
N VAL A 108 -8.64 -5.21 1.36
CA VAL A 108 -7.44 -4.36 1.35
C VAL A 108 -7.40 -3.49 0.10
N ALA A 109 -7.63 -4.07 -1.08
CA ALA A 109 -7.58 -3.32 -2.34
C ALA A 109 -8.68 -2.24 -2.43
N MET A 110 -9.90 -2.55 -1.99
CA MET A 110 -10.98 -1.55 -1.95
C MET A 110 -10.69 -0.45 -0.94
N ALA A 111 -10.22 -0.78 0.27
CA ALA A 111 -9.91 0.23 1.28
C ALA A 111 -8.84 1.23 0.80
N VAL A 112 -7.83 0.75 0.06
CA VAL A 112 -6.82 1.65 -0.53
C VAL A 112 -7.42 2.52 -1.63
N ALA A 113 -8.27 1.96 -2.50
CA ALA A 113 -8.94 2.73 -3.55
C ALA A 113 -9.87 3.81 -2.96
N ASP A 114 -10.65 3.46 -1.96
CA ASP A 114 -11.56 4.37 -1.26
C ASP A 114 -10.79 5.50 -0.57
N CYS A 115 -9.62 5.21 0.02
CA CYS A 115 -8.72 6.24 0.58
C CYS A 115 -8.19 7.23 -0.47
N VAL A 116 -8.04 6.80 -1.73
CA VAL A 116 -7.64 7.71 -2.82
C VAL A 116 -8.85 8.53 -3.27
N GLU A 117 -10.01 7.90 -3.40
CA GLU A 117 -11.26 8.56 -3.80
C GLU A 117 -11.68 9.66 -2.80
N ASP A 118 -11.53 9.42 -1.50
CA ASP A 118 -11.89 10.37 -0.45
C ASP A 118 -10.81 11.42 -0.11
N GLY A 119 -9.62 11.31 -0.73
CA GLY A 119 -8.50 12.23 -0.53
C GLY A 119 -7.68 11.99 0.75
N THR A 120 -7.92 10.91 1.48
CA THR A 120 -7.05 10.44 2.57
C THR A 120 -5.63 10.22 2.05
N ILE A 121 -5.50 9.54 0.91
CA ILE A 121 -4.30 9.48 0.09
C ILE A 121 -4.48 10.44 -1.08
N PRO A 122 -3.63 11.46 -1.25
CA PRO A 122 -3.74 12.39 -2.37
C PRO A 122 -3.58 11.66 -3.71
N VAL A 123 -4.51 11.92 -4.65
CA VAL A 123 -4.53 11.26 -5.96
C VAL A 123 -3.27 11.52 -6.79
N ASP A 124 -2.69 12.72 -6.64
CA ASP A 124 -1.46 13.17 -7.27
C ASP A 124 -0.20 12.51 -6.69
N GLU A 125 -0.28 11.94 -5.48
CA GLU A 125 0.81 11.16 -4.87
C GLU A 125 0.68 9.65 -5.14
N ALA A 126 -0.47 9.17 -5.63
CA ALA A 126 -0.81 7.75 -5.60
C ALA A 126 0.13 6.86 -6.45
N ASP A 127 0.77 7.41 -7.48
CA ASP A 127 1.71 6.68 -8.33
C ASP A 127 3.13 6.55 -7.74
N ASP A 128 3.44 7.30 -6.68
CA ASP A 128 4.76 7.36 -6.05
C ASP A 128 4.76 6.92 -4.58
N LEU A 129 3.69 6.24 -4.14
CA LEU A 129 3.57 5.65 -2.82
C LEU A 129 3.57 4.12 -2.87
N PHE A 130 4.09 3.51 -1.81
CA PHE A 130 4.18 2.07 -1.61
C PHE A 130 3.55 1.70 -0.28
N ILE A 131 2.65 0.71 -0.29
CA ILE A 131 1.93 0.23 0.88
C ILE A 131 2.24 -1.25 1.10
N SER A 132 2.54 -1.64 2.34
CA SER A 132 2.67 -3.05 2.72
C SER A 132 1.74 -3.36 3.88
N VAL A 133 0.87 -4.35 3.68
CA VAL A 133 -0.24 -4.68 4.59
C VAL A 133 -0.07 -6.10 5.15
N GLY A 134 0.23 -6.20 6.43
CA GLY A 134 0.19 -7.45 7.17
C GLY A 134 -1.24 -7.75 7.60
N VAL A 135 -1.78 -8.89 7.18
CA VAL A 135 -3.16 -9.31 7.50
C VAL A 135 -3.17 -10.50 8.44
N PHE A 136 -3.95 -10.41 9.51
CA PHE A 136 -4.24 -11.50 10.44
C PHE A 136 -5.59 -12.14 10.11
N ILE A 137 -5.58 -13.44 9.77
CA ILE A 137 -6.75 -14.32 9.53
C ILE A 137 -6.39 -15.74 9.99
#